data_AF-A0A9D1NZD7-F1
#
_entry.id   AF-A0A9D1NZD7-F1
#
_cell.length_a   1.000
_cell.length_b   1.000
_cell.length_c   1.000
_cell.angle_alpha   90.00
_cell.angle_beta   90.00
_cell.angle_gamma   90.00
#
_symmetry.space_group_name_H-M   'P 1'
#
loop_
_entity.id
_entity.type
_entity.pdbx_description
1 polymer ?
#
loop_
_entity_poly.entity_id
_entity_poly.type
_entity_poly.pdbx_seq_one_letter_code
_entity_poly.pdbx_strand_id
1 'polypeptide(L)'
;ALLLCVNPIVSVISTPSEAVSGTVQYLTICFIGIPFITAYNIISSIFRGMGDSKSPMYFIAVACVSNILLDYLFMGAFRMGPAGAALGTTLSQAVSVIISLTVILRRKSGISVKKTDFRPDRPVMGRLLKIGVPIALQDGLIQIAFIVITIIANRRGLNDAAAVGIVEKIISFLFLVPSSMLSTVSALGAQNIGAGKPERARLTLRYAAMIAVGFGAAVVILMQIFAEPVVSLFTDSAQADGARVVTLGGQYLRGYVWDCIFAGIHFSFSGYFCACGNSGLSFLHNILAIVLVRVPGVYLTSQLFPDTLLPMGLATSTGSLLSVIICLAAYGIMTRRSSV
;
A
#
# COMPACT_ATOMS: atom_id res chain seq x y z
N ALA A 1 0.38 -24.01 0.05
CA ALA A 1 -0.98 -23.45 -0.17
C ALA A 1 -1.01 -22.63 -1.46
N LEU A 2 -0.38 -21.44 -1.54
CA LEU A 2 -0.46 -20.56 -2.72
C LEU A 2 0.01 -21.21 -4.04
N LEU A 3 1.07 -22.03 -4.02
CA LEU A 3 1.53 -22.77 -5.20
C LEU A 3 0.49 -23.76 -5.75
N LEU A 4 -0.35 -24.33 -4.87
CA LEU A 4 -1.45 -25.23 -5.27
C LEU A 4 -2.63 -24.44 -5.86
N CYS A 5 -2.71 -23.15 -5.57
CA CYS A 5 -3.77 -22.26 -6.03
C CYS A 5 -3.43 -21.52 -7.33
N VAL A 6 -2.24 -21.70 -7.92
CA VAL A 6 -1.85 -20.97 -9.15
C VAL A 6 -2.84 -21.21 -10.28
N ASN A 7 -3.14 -22.46 -10.62
CA ASN A 7 -4.09 -22.78 -11.69
C ASN A 7 -5.52 -22.30 -11.39
N PRO A 8 -6.07 -22.51 -10.17
CA PRO A 8 -7.36 -21.92 -9.78
C PRO A 8 -7.40 -20.39 -9.85
N ILE A 9 -6.32 -19.69 -9.49
CA ILE A 9 -6.27 -18.22 -9.55
C ILE A 9 -6.30 -17.76 -11.02
N VAL A 10 -5.50 -18.39 -11.88
CA VAL A 10 -5.43 -18.04 -13.30
C VAL A 10 -6.76 -18.29 -14.02
N SER A 11 -7.48 -19.36 -13.65
CA SER A 11 -8.80 -19.65 -14.23
C SER A 11 -9.87 -18.66 -13.78
N VAL A 12 -9.87 -18.23 -12.51
CA VAL A 12 -10.82 -17.23 -11.98
C VAL A 12 -10.61 -15.85 -12.61
N ILE A 13 -9.36 -15.47 -12.89
CA ILE A 13 -9.01 -14.17 -13.49
C ILE A 13 -9.38 -14.10 -14.99
N SER A 14 -9.83 -15.20 -15.61
CA SER A 14 -10.22 -15.26 -17.03
C SER A 14 -9.09 -14.80 -17.97
N THR A 15 -7.87 -15.28 -17.70
CA THR A 15 -6.67 -14.93 -18.48
C THR A 15 -6.78 -15.48 -19.91
N PRO A 16 -6.48 -14.70 -20.97
CA PRO A 16 -6.44 -15.20 -22.35
C PRO A 16 -5.53 -16.41 -22.49
N SER A 17 -5.94 -17.42 -23.28
CA SER A 17 -5.24 -18.73 -23.41
C SER A 17 -3.76 -18.60 -23.76
N GLU A 18 -3.42 -17.63 -24.59
CA GLU A 18 -2.05 -17.31 -25.02
C GLU A 18 -1.16 -16.80 -23.87
N ALA A 19 -1.75 -16.15 -22.86
CA ALA A 19 -1.05 -15.58 -21.71
C ALA A 19 -1.06 -16.50 -20.47
N VAL A 20 -1.87 -17.57 -20.46
CA VAL A 20 -2.02 -18.49 -19.32
C VAL A 20 -0.67 -19.08 -18.90
N SER A 21 0.10 -19.65 -19.85
CA SER A 21 1.37 -20.30 -19.55
C SER A 21 2.38 -19.33 -18.92
N GLY A 22 2.52 -18.13 -19.48
CA GLY A 22 3.39 -17.08 -18.93
C GLY A 22 2.95 -16.62 -17.55
N THR A 23 1.63 -16.49 -17.33
CA THR A 23 1.06 -16.09 -16.03
C THR A 23 1.29 -17.15 -14.96
N VAL A 24 1.12 -18.44 -15.28
CA VAL A 24 1.38 -19.56 -14.36
C VAL A 24 2.84 -19.57 -13.94
N GLN A 25 3.78 -19.42 -14.89
CA GLN A 25 5.22 -19.37 -14.58
C GLN A 25 5.55 -18.17 -13.69
N TYR A 26 5.07 -16.98 -14.05
CA TYR A 26 5.25 -15.75 -13.28
C TYR A 26 4.78 -15.92 -11.83
N LEU A 27 3.53 -16.35 -11.64
CA LEU A 27 2.94 -16.54 -10.31
C LEU A 27 3.68 -17.61 -9.49
N THR A 28 4.09 -18.70 -10.14
CA THR A 28 4.85 -19.77 -9.47
C THR A 28 6.16 -19.23 -8.90
N ILE A 29 6.91 -18.47 -9.69
CA ILE A 29 8.18 -17.86 -9.26
C ILE A 29 7.93 -16.86 -8.13
N CYS A 30 6.96 -15.95 -8.29
CA CYS A 30 6.62 -14.97 -7.25
C CYS A 30 6.20 -15.64 -5.93
N PHE A 31 5.42 -16.72 -5.98
CA PHE A 31 4.98 -17.44 -4.79
C PHE A 31 6.11 -18.18 -4.08
N ILE A 32 7.08 -18.72 -4.83
CA ILE A 32 8.33 -19.25 -4.26
C ILE A 32 9.14 -18.12 -3.61
N GLY A 33 9.05 -16.90 -4.14
CA GLY A 33 9.74 -15.71 -3.64
C GLY A 33 9.17 -15.06 -2.37
N ILE A 34 7.91 -15.35 -2.01
CA ILE A 34 7.22 -14.75 -0.85
C ILE A 34 8.03 -14.82 0.45
N PRO A 35 8.71 -15.94 0.81
CA PRO A 35 9.53 -16.01 2.01
C PRO A 35 10.65 -14.94 2.05
N PHE A 36 11.28 -14.64 0.90
CA PHE A 36 12.33 -13.62 0.84
C PHE A 36 11.77 -12.21 1.00
N ILE A 37 10.66 -11.90 0.33
CA ILE A 37 9.96 -10.61 0.47
C ILE A 37 9.51 -10.40 1.92
N THR A 38 8.96 -11.46 2.53
CA THR A 38 8.52 -11.43 3.93
C THR A 38 9.70 -11.22 4.87
N ALA A 39 10.80 -11.97 4.67
CA ALA A 39 12.00 -11.83 5.48
C ALA A 39 12.59 -10.41 5.40
N TYR A 40 12.68 -9.84 4.20
CA TYR A 40 13.13 -8.46 4.01
C TYR A 40 12.25 -7.45 4.76
N ASN A 41 10.92 -7.58 4.66
CA ASN A 41 9.98 -6.68 5.33
C ASN A 41 10.05 -6.81 6.86
N ILE A 42 10.26 -8.02 7.39
CA ILE A 42 10.51 -8.26 8.82
C ILE A 42 11.80 -7.55 9.27
N ILE A 43 12.91 -7.80 8.57
CA ILE A 43 14.21 -7.21 8.92
C ILE A 43 14.14 -5.68 8.86
N SER A 44 13.54 -5.13 7.81
CA SER A 44 13.34 -3.69 7.66
C SER A 44 12.50 -3.10 8.79
N SER A 45 11.48 -3.82 9.24
CA SER A 45 10.63 -3.38 10.36
C SER A 45 11.35 -3.44 11.70
N ILE A 46 12.28 -4.39 11.90
CA ILE A 46 13.15 -4.45 13.08
C ILE A 46 14.05 -3.21 13.14
N PHE A 47 14.78 -2.91 12.06
CA PHE A 47 15.66 -1.73 12.01
C PHE A 47 14.88 -0.42 12.22
N ARG A 48 13.74 -0.25 11.55
CA ARG A 48 12.85 0.91 11.78
C ARG A 48 12.35 0.98 13.23
N GLY A 49 11.99 -0.16 13.82
CA GLY A 49 11.59 -0.27 15.21
C GLY A 49 12.69 0.10 16.22
N MET A 50 13.96 0.04 15.81
CA MET A 50 15.11 0.53 16.58
C MET A 50 15.49 1.99 16.29
N GLY A 51 14.82 2.62 15.32
CA GLY A 51 15.13 3.99 14.88
C GLY A 51 16.18 4.08 13.76
N ASP A 52 16.63 2.96 13.19
CA ASP A 52 17.51 2.95 12.02
C ASP A 52 16.69 2.83 10.73
N SER A 53 16.35 3.97 10.13
CA SER A 53 15.69 4.02 8.82
C SER A 53 16.67 3.96 7.64
N LYS A 54 17.97 4.23 7.88
CA LYS A 54 18.98 4.32 6.82
C LYS A 54 19.39 2.93 6.32
N SER A 55 19.60 1.98 7.23
CA SER A 55 20.02 0.63 6.84
C SER A 55 19.01 -0.05 5.89
N PRO A 56 17.69 -0.09 6.20
CA PRO A 56 16.69 -0.62 5.26
C PRO A 56 16.66 0.10 3.90
N MET A 57 16.85 1.42 3.89
CA MET A 57 16.89 2.22 2.66
C MET A 57 18.07 1.79 1.76
N TYR A 58 19.25 1.53 2.33
CA TYR A 58 20.38 1.03 1.55
C TYR A 58 20.15 -0.40 1.06
N PHE A 59 19.53 -1.27 1.87
CA PHE A 59 19.24 -2.65 1.44
C PHE A 59 18.31 -2.68 0.23
N ILE A 60 17.22 -1.91 0.25
CA ILE A 60 16.31 -1.85 -0.89
C ILE A 60 16.94 -1.17 -2.09
N ALA A 61 17.82 -0.17 -1.91
CA ALA A 61 18.54 0.44 -3.02
C ALA A 61 19.43 -0.58 -3.75
N VAL A 62 20.18 -1.42 -3.00
CA VAL A 62 20.98 -2.49 -3.59
C VAL A 62 20.10 -3.54 -4.28
N ALA A 63 18.95 -3.87 -3.69
CA ALA A 63 17.97 -4.77 -4.30
C ALA A 63 17.44 -4.20 -5.61
N CYS A 64 17.09 -2.92 -5.67
CA CYS A 64 16.62 -2.25 -6.88
C CYS A 64 17.68 -2.25 -7.98
N VAL A 65 18.94 -1.91 -7.66
CA VAL A 65 20.04 -1.96 -8.65
C VAL A 65 20.25 -3.38 -9.15
N SER A 66 20.24 -4.37 -8.25
CA SER A 66 20.35 -5.79 -8.61
C SER A 66 19.17 -6.22 -9.50
N ASN A 67 17.96 -5.75 -9.23
CA ASN A 67 16.77 -6.07 -10.01
C ASN A 67 16.87 -5.54 -11.43
N ILE A 68 17.28 -4.28 -11.61
CA ILE A 68 17.50 -3.70 -12.93
C ILE A 68 18.52 -4.52 -13.72
N LEU A 69 19.66 -4.88 -13.11
CA LEU A 69 20.69 -5.68 -13.78
C LEU A 69 20.19 -7.08 -14.15
N LEU A 70 19.47 -7.74 -13.25
CA LEU A 70 18.91 -9.06 -13.49
C LEU A 70 17.79 -9.04 -14.52
N ASP A 71 16.99 -7.97 -14.60
CA ASP A 71 15.95 -7.84 -15.62
C ASP A 71 16.57 -7.65 -17.01
N TYR A 72 17.63 -6.83 -17.15
CA TYR A 72 18.40 -6.75 -18.39
C TYR A 72 18.99 -8.11 -18.81
N LEU A 73 19.43 -8.91 -17.84
CA LEU A 73 19.97 -10.24 -18.11
C LEU A 73 18.87 -11.25 -18.50
N PHE A 74 17.83 -11.41 -17.69
CA PHE A 74 16.83 -12.45 -17.86
C PHE A 74 15.79 -12.11 -18.93
N MET A 75 15.28 -10.87 -18.95
CA MET A 75 14.35 -10.44 -19.98
C MET A 75 15.05 -10.06 -21.28
N GLY A 76 16.18 -9.36 -21.19
CA GLY A 76 16.92 -8.89 -22.36
C GLY A 76 17.76 -10.00 -23.01
N ALA A 77 18.84 -10.41 -22.35
CA ALA A 77 19.81 -11.34 -22.93
C ALA A 77 19.27 -12.77 -23.07
N PHE A 78 18.62 -13.30 -22.04
CA PHE A 78 18.10 -14.68 -22.03
C PHE A 78 16.67 -14.80 -22.57
N ARG A 79 15.99 -13.68 -22.81
CA ARG A 79 14.62 -13.63 -23.40
C ARG A 79 13.62 -14.54 -22.68
N MET A 80 13.71 -14.65 -21.36
CA MET A 80 12.85 -15.51 -20.53
C MET A 80 11.43 -14.95 -20.34
N GLY A 81 11.08 -13.85 -21.01
CA GLY A 81 9.76 -13.23 -20.95
C GLY A 81 9.34 -12.87 -19.51
N PRO A 82 8.05 -12.97 -19.17
CA PRO A 82 7.53 -12.64 -17.84
C PRO A 82 8.21 -13.43 -16.70
N ALA A 83 8.55 -14.70 -16.93
CA ALA A 83 9.26 -15.51 -15.93
C ALA A 83 10.62 -14.90 -15.56
N GLY A 84 11.31 -14.28 -16.52
CA GLY A 84 12.56 -13.54 -16.29
C GLY A 84 12.39 -12.36 -15.32
N ALA A 85 11.33 -11.56 -15.48
CA ALA A 85 11.04 -10.45 -14.56
C ALA A 85 10.72 -10.93 -13.13
N ALA A 86 9.93 -12.00 -13.01
CA ALA A 86 9.61 -12.58 -11.71
C ALA A 86 10.86 -13.12 -11.00
N LEU A 87 11.78 -13.76 -11.76
CA LEU A 87 13.06 -14.24 -11.24
C LEU A 87 13.96 -13.09 -10.81
N GLY A 88 14.10 -12.06 -11.64
CA GLY A 88 14.90 -10.87 -11.33
C GLY A 88 14.45 -10.21 -10.02
N THR A 89 13.14 -10.04 -9.86
CA THR A 89 12.55 -9.49 -8.63
C THR A 89 12.83 -10.38 -7.42
N THR A 90 12.60 -11.69 -7.54
CA THR A 90 12.74 -12.65 -6.45
C THR A 90 14.19 -12.78 -5.97
N LEU A 91 15.13 -12.88 -6.91
CA LEU A 91 16.56 -12.98 -6.61
C LEU A 91 17.10 -11.69 -5.98
N SER A 92 16.64 -10.53 -6.43
CA SER A 92 17.03 -9.25 -5.85
C SER A 92 16.57 -9.09 -4.41
N GLN A 93 15.37 -9.58 -4.09
CA GLN A 93 14.89 -9.65 -2.71
C GLN A 93 15.73 -10.62 -1.87
N ALA A 94 16.12 -11.77 -2.43
CA ALA A 94 17.03 -12.69 -1.76
C ALA A 94 18.40 -12.05 -1.46
N VAL A 95 18.96 -11.29 -2.42
CA VAL A 95 20.19 -10.50 -2.21
C VAL A 95 20.02 -9.51 -1.05
N SER A 96 18.90 -8.78 -1.01
CA SER A 96 18.59 -7.86 0.09
C SER A 96 18.53 -8.54 1.45
N VAL A 97 17.92 -9.73 1.53
CA VAL A 97 17.85 -10.53 2.76
C VAL A 97 19.24 -10.98 3.19
N ILE A 98 20.07 -11.49 2.27
CA ILE A 98 21.44 -11.93 2.57
C ILE A 98 22.28 -10.78 3.09
N ILE A 99 22.23 -9.62 2.44
CA ILE A 99 22.98 -8.42 2.86
C ILE A 99 22.51 -7.95 4.23
N SER A 100 21.21 -7.82 4.44
CA SER A 100 20.65 -7.33 5.70
C SER A 100 20.94 -8.27 6.88
N LEU A 101 20.84 -9.59 6.69
CA LEU A 101 21.27 -10.58 7.68
C LEU A 101 22.77 -10.49 7.98
N THR A 102 23.61 -10.34 6.95
CA THR A 102 25.06 -10.19 7.13
C THR A 102 25.39 -8.95 7.95
N VAL A 103 24.69 -7.84 7.70
CA VAL A 103 24.86 -6.60 8.49
C VAL A 103 24.43 -6.79 9.94
N ILE A 104 23.30 -7.47 10.21
CA ILE A 104 22.86 -7.77 11.58
C ILE A 104 23.91 -8.62 12.31
N LEU A 105 24.48 -9.61 11.65
CA LEU A 105 25.48 -10.51 12.25
C LEU A 105 26.85 -9.82 12.47
N ARG A 106 27.22 -8.85 11.63
CA ARG A 106 28.54 -8.19 11.67
C ARG A 106 28.57 -6.87 12.44
N ARG A 107 27.58 -6.00 12.25
CA ARG A 107 27.44 -4.81 13.10
C ARG A 107 26.88 -5.29 14.42
N LYS A 108 27.58 -5.04 15.52
CA LYS A 108 27.06 -5.15 16.89
C LYS A 108 25.92 -4.14 17.11
N SER A 109 24.86 -4.25 16.33
CA SER A 109 23.78 -3.27 16.15
C SER A 109 22.87 -3.17 17.39
N GLY A 110 23.23 -3.80 18.50
CA GLY A 110 22.38 -3.99 19.68
C GLY A 110 21.47 -5.22 19.60
N ILE A 111 21.38 -5.90 18.45
CA ILE A 111 20.65 -7.18 18.30
C ILE A 111 21.65 -8.31 18.08
N SER A 112 21.60 -9.32 18.96
CA SER A 112 22.33 -10.58 18.80
C SER A 112 21.34 -11.68 18.45
N VAL A 113 21.45 -12.25 17.26
CA VAL A 113 20.62 -13.40 16.84
C VAL A 113 21.34 -14.69 17.24
N LYS A 114 20.74 -15.48 18.14
CA LYS A 114 21.23 -16.81 18.52
C LYS A 114 20.32 -17.90 17.96
N LYS A 115 20.86 -19.12 17.78
CA LYS A 115 20.06 -20.28 17.34
C LYS A 115 18.88 -20.59 18.27
N THR A 116 18.99 -20.24 19.54
CA THR A 116 17.93 -20.42 20.56
C THR A 116 16.72 -19.52 20.33
N ASP A 117 16.89 -18.38 19.66
CA ASP A 117 15.85 -17.37 19.46
C ASP A 117 14.86 -17.77 18.35
N PHE A 118 15.15 -18.84 17.61
CA PHE A 118 14.26 -19.42 16.60
C PHE A 118 13.19 -20.36 17.20
N ARG A 119 13.13 -20.49 18.53
CA ARG A 119 12.09 -21.25 19.22
C ARG A 119 10.82 -20.41 19.34
N PRO A 120 9.64 -20.91 18.92
CA PRO A 120 8.38 -20.19 19.04
C PRO A 120 8.03 -19.85 20.50
N ASP A 121 7.90 -18.56 20.81
CA ASP A 121 7.38 -18.07 22.09
C ASP A 121 5.89 -17.70 21.89
N ARG A 122 4.99 -18.55 22.40
CA ARG A 122 3.53 -18.37 22.24
C ARG A 122 3.03 -17.02 22.78
N PRO A 123 3.37 -16.59 24.01
CA PRO A 123 3.01 -15.25 24.51
C PRO A 123 3.46 -14.09 23.61
N VAL A 124 4.68 -14.13 23.07
CA VAL A 124 5.19 -13.08 22.17
C VAL A 124 4.47 -13.14 20.83
N MET A 125 4.34 -14.32 20.22
CA MET A 125 3.62 -14.50 18.95
C MET A 125 2.17 -14.05 19.05
N GLY A 126 1.46 -14.35 20.15
CA GLY A 126 0.09 -13.92 20.37
C GLY A 126 -0.06 -12.40 20.37
N ARG A 127 0.89 -11.67 20.98
CA ARG A 127 0.92 -10.20 20.95
C ARG A 127 1.18 -9.65 19.55
N LEU A 128 2.13 -10.23 18.82
CA LEU A 128 2.43 -9.84 17.44
C LEU A 128 1.23 -10.08 16.52
N LEU A 129 0.60 -11.25 16.61
CA LEU A 129 -0.58 -11.60 15.80
C LEU A 129 -1.79 -10.73 16.14
N LYS A 130 -2.01 -10.41 17.42
CA LYS A 130 -3.09 -9.50 17.84
C LYS A 130 -2.98 -8.12 17.17
N ILE A 131 -1.76 -7.64 16.94
CA ILE A 131 -1.53 -6.36 16.26
C ILE A 131 -1.54 -6.54 14.74
N GLY A 132 -0.80 -7.52 14.22
CA GLY A 132 -0.55 -7.71 12.80
C GLY A 132 -1.71 -8.30 12.00
N VAL A 133 -2.51 -9.21 12.57
CA VAL A 133 -3.64 -9.84 11.84
C VAL A 133 -4.69 -8.79 11.44
N PRO A 134 -5.15 -7.88 12.32
CA PRO A 134 -6.07 -6.82 11.91
C PRO A 134 -5.52 -5.94 10.78
N ILE A 135 -4.23 -5.59 10.81
CA ILE A 135 -3.59 -4.76 9.77
C ILE A 135 -3.50 -5.52 8.44
N ALA A 136 -3.07 -6.79 8.47
CA ALA A 136 -2.99 -7.62 7.28
C ALA A 136 -4.36 -7.87 6.63
N LEU A 137 -5.39 -8.12 7.45
CA LEU A 137 -6.77 -8.27 6.96
C LEU A 137 -7.29 -6.97 6.36
N GLN A 138 -6.98 -5.84 6.99
CA GLN A 138 -7.31 -4.50 6.47
C GLN A 138 -6.69 -4.26 5.09
N ASP A 139 -5.38 -4.46 4.95
CA ASP A 139 -4.68 -4.25 3.67
C ASP A 139 -5.22 -5.18 2.59
N GLY A 140 -5.50 -6.45 2.94
CA GLY A 140 -6.14 -7.41 2.03
C GLY A 140 -7.53 -6.96 1.58
N LEU A 141 -8.36 -6.47 2.50
CA LEU A 141 -9.72 -5.99 2.19
C LEU A 141 -9.70 -4.68 1.38
N ILE A 142 -8.72 -3.80 1.61
CA ILE A 142 -8.47 -2.63 0.76
C ILE A 142 -8.17 -3.07 -0.68
N GLN A 143 -7.29 -4.07 -0.86
CA GLN A 143 -6.98 -4.57 -2.20
C GLN A 143 -8.18 -5.21 -2.89
N ILE A 144 -9.03 -5.94 -2.14
CA ILE A 144 -10.30 -6.47 -2.66
C ILE A 144 -11.23 -5.32 -3.07
N ALA A 145 -11.31 -4.24 -2.27
CA ALA A 145 -12.11 -3.08 -2.63
C ALA A 145 -11.65 -2.43 -3.94
N PHE A 146 -10.33 -2.31 -4.17
CA PHE A 146 -9.79 -1.83 -5.44
C PHE A 146 -10.16 -2.72 -6.63
N ILE A 147 -10.13 -4.04 -6.45
CA ILE A 147 -10.59 -4.99 -7.47
C ILE A 147 -12.08 -4.76 -7.78
N VAL A 148 -12.92 -4.58 -6.76
CA VAL A 148 -14.36 -4.30 -6.95
C VAL A 148 -14.58 -2.99 -7.69
N ILE A 149 -13.87 -1.91 -7.33
CA ILE A 149 -13.93 -0.61 -8.03
C ILE A 149 -13.54 -0.78 -9.50
N THR A 150 -12.50 -1.56 -9.78
CA THR A 150 -12.04 -1.87 -11.14
C THR A 150 -13.11 -2.63 -11.92
N ILE A 151 -13.78 -3.60 -11.30
CA ILE A 151 -14.90 -4.33 -11.92
C ILE A 151 -16.06 -3.39 -12.25
N ILE A 152 -16.38 -2.44 -11.37
CA ILE A 152 -17.42 -1.42 -11.61
C ILE A 152 -17.05 -0.56 -12.82
N ALA A 153 -15.79 -0.10 -12.91
CA ALA A 153 -15.29 0.66 -14.06
C ALA A 153 -15.36 -0.15 -15.36
N ASN A 154 -14.94 -1.43 -15.31
CA ASN A 154 -14.97 -2.33 -16.47
C ASN A 154 -16.38 -2.52 -17.04
N ARG A 155 -17.42 -2.46 -16.20
CA ARG A 155 -18.82 -2.54 -16.65
C ARG A 155 -19.33 -1.28 -17.34
N ARG A 156 -18.65 -0.13 -17.20
CA ARG A 156 -19.03 1.12 -17.88
C ARG A 156 -18.51 1.22 -19.31
N GLY A 157 -17.50 0.42 -19.66
CA GLY A 157 -16.93 0.37 -21.00
C GLY A 157 -15.41 0.45 -21.00
N LEU A 158 -14.83 0.25 -22.18
CA LEU A 158 -13.38 0.13 -22.37
C LEU A 158 -12.62 1.42 -21.97
N ASN A 159 -13.13 2.58 -22.36
CA ASN A 159 -12.48 3.86 -22.08
C ASN A 159 -12.50 4.21 -20.59
N ASP A 160 -13.61 3.94 -19.88
CA ASP A 160 -13.74 4.15 -18.45
C ASP A 160 -12.81 3.21 -17.66
N ALA A 161 -12.75 1.94 -18.06
CA ALA A 161 -11.83 0.95 -17.50
C ALA A 161 -10.36 1.37 -17.63
N ALA A 162 -9.97 1.82 -18.83
CA ALA A 162 -8.62 2.29 -19.10
C ALA A 162 -8.28 3.54 -18.27
N ALA A 163 -9.21 4.50 -18.20
CA ALA A 163 -9.05 5.73 -17.41
C ALA A 163 -8.85 5.41 -15.92
N VAL A 164 -9.71 4.59 -15.32
CA VAL A 164 -9.58 4.18 -13.91
C VAL A 164 -8.27 3.42 -13.70
N GLY A 165 -7.92 2.47 -14.58
CA GLY A 165 -6.67 1.71 -14.46
C GLY A 165 -5.40 2.56 -14.50
N ILE A 166 -5.37 3.61 -15.35
CA ILE A 166 -4.27 4.57 -15.38
C ILE A 166 -4.21 5.38 -14.07
N VAL A 167 -5.36 5.90 -13.62
CA VAL A 167 -5.42 6.73 -12.41
C VAL A 167 -5.07 5.92 -11.15
N GLU A 168 -5.50 4.66 -11.02
CA GLU A 168 -5.12 3.81 -9.89
C GLU A 168 -3.59 3.61 -9.80
N LYS A 169 -2.89 3.54 -10.94
CA LYS A 169 -1.42 3.51 -10.96
C LYS A 169 -0.84 4.83 -10.43
N ILE A 170 -1.36 5.97 -10.87
CA ILE A 170 -0.93 7.29 -10.41
C ILE A 170 -1.16 7.43 -8.89
N ILE A 171 -2.35 7.07 -8.41
CA ILE A 171 -2.72 7.15 -6.99
C ILE A 171 -1.83 6.23 -6.15
N SER A 172 -1.48 5.04 -6.65
CA SER A 172 -0.54 4.13 -5.98
C SER A 172 0.80 4.81 -5.67
N PHE A 173 1.31 5.66 -6.57
CA PHE A 173 2.52 6.46 -6.32
C PHE A 173 2.26 7.58 -5.31
N LEU A 174 1.16 8.31 -5.44
CA LEU A 174 0.81 9.40 -4.51
C LEU A 174 0.61 8.89 -3.08
N PHE A 175 0.12 7.66 -2.92
CA PHE A 175 -0.15 7.03 -1.62
C PHE A 175 1.09 6.51 -0.90
N LEU A 176 2.26 6.56 -1.55
CA LEU A 176 3.53 6.21 -0.91
C LEU A 176 3.80 7.09 0.32
N VAL A 177 3.50 8.40 0.23
CA VAL A 177 3.70 9.35 1.33
C VAL A 177 2.73 9.09 2.49
N PRO A 178 1.40 9.05 2.32
CA PRO A 178 0.48 8.61 3.37
C PRO A 178 0.86 7.29 4.02
N SER A 179 1.20 6.27 3.22
CA SER A 179 1.57 4.94 3.73
C SER A 179 2.83 4.98 4.60
N SER A 180 3.82 5.81 4.22
CA SER A 180 5.01 6.04 5.03
C SER A 180 4.71 6.68 6.39
N MET A 181 3.68 7.53 6.48
CA MET A 181 3.27 8.14 7.75
C MET A 181 2.71 7.11 8.73
N LEU A 182 1.92 6.14 8.26
CA LEU A 182 1.43 5.03 9.09
C LEU A 182 2.59 4.29 9.75
N SER A 183 3.57 3.88 8.94
CA SER A 183 4.74 3.15 9.44
C SER A 183 5.59 4.00 10.40
N THR A 184 5.76 5.29 10.08
CA THR A 184 6.55 6.24 10.88
C THR A 184 5.91 6.49 12.25
N VAL A 185 4.61 6.80 12.28
CA VAL A 185 3.87 7.04 13.52
C VAL A 185 3.79 5.76 14.36
N SER A 186 3.63 4.59 13.73
CA SER A 186 3.63 3.32 14.45
C SER A 186 4.97 3.06 15.15
N ALA A 187 6.09 3.21 14.44
CA ALA A 187 7.42 2.92 14.99
C ALA A 187 7.81 3.93 16.08
N LEU A 188 7.78 5.23 15.77
CA LEU A 188 8.15 6.29 16.72
C LEU A 188 7.15 6.40 17.87
N GLY A 189 5.85 6.19 17.59
CA GLY A 189 4.82 6.13 18.62
C GLY A 189 5.07 5.00 19.61
N ALA A 190 5.33 3.77 19.12
CA ALA A 190 5.60 2.62 19.96
C ALA A 190 6.86 2.81 20.83
N GLN A 191 7.93 3.38 20.26
CA GLN A 191 9.13 3.73 21.02
C GLN A 191 8.84 4.74 22.13
N ASN A 192 8.13 5.82 21.82
CA ASN A 192 7.83 6.87 22.80
C ASN A 192 6.88 6.37 23.90
N ILE A 193 5.86 5.58 23.55
CA ILE A 193 4.96 4.95 24.52
C ILE A 193 5.73 3.95 25.39
N GLY A 194 6.56 3.10 24.80
CA GLY A 194 7.42 2.14 25.52
C GLY A 194 8.44 2.81 26.45
N ALA A 195 8.87 4.04 26.12
CA ALA A 195 9.74 4.86 26.96
C ALA A 195 8.99 5.70 28.01
N GLY A 196 7.68 5.49 28.20
CA GLY A 196 6.87 6.23 29.16
C GLY A 196 6.61 7.69 28.79
N LYS A 197 6.72 8.05 27.50
CA LYS A 197 6.57 9.42 26.96
C LYS A 197 5.41 9.52 25.96
N PRO A 198 4.15 9.24 26.36
CA PRO A 198 3.01 9.23 25.44
C PRO A 198 2.74 10.60 24.77
N GLU A 199 3.10 11.72 25.41
CA GLU A 199 2.99 13.04 24.80
C GLU A 199 3.84 13.19 23.53
N ARG A 200 5.03 12.56 23.49
CA ARG A 200 5.86 12.55 22.28
C ARG A 200 5.23 11.71 21.17
N ALA A 201 4.48 10.66 21.51
CA ALA A 201 3.74 9.88 20.52
C ALA A 201 2.59 10.69 19.91
N ARG A 202 1.86 11.47 20.72
CA ARG A 202 0.83 12.41 20.23
C ARG A 202 1.43 13.51 19.34
N LEU A 203 2.60 14.04 19.72
CA LEU A 203 3.31 15.02 18.92
C LEU A 203 3.78 14.44 17.57
N THR A 204 4.24 13.18 17.57
CA THR A 204 4.59 12.45 16.35
C THR A 204 3.39 12.32 15.41
N LEU A 205 2.22 11.92 15.94
CA LEU A 205 0.98 11.87 15.18
C LEU A 205 0.63 13.24 14.58
N ARG A 206 0.73 14.32 15.37
CA ARG A 206 0.44 15.68 14.91
C ARG A 206 1.37 16.12 13.77
N TYR A 207 2.68 15.90 13.91
CA TYR A 207 3.64 16.24 12.85
C TYR A 207 3.41 15.41 11.58
N ALA A 208 3.18 14.11 11.71
CA ALA A 208 2.87 13.25 10.57
C ALA A 208 1.60 13.71 9.83
N ALA A 209 0.53 14.02 10.57
CA ALA A 209 -0.70 14.55 9.97
C ALA A 209 -0.48 15.90 9.27
N MET A 210 0.28 16.82 9.86
CA MET A 210 0.59 18.11 9.22
C MET A 210 1.42 17.95 7.95
N ILE A 211 2.42 17.07 7.96
CA ILE A 211 3.22 16.76 6.76
C ILE A 211 2.33 16.15 5.67
N ALA A 212 1.46 15.19 6.04
CA ALA A 212 0.58 14.53 5.10
C ALA A 212 -0.46 15.49 4.50
N VAL A 213 -1.03 16.39 5.31
CA VAL A 213 -1.95 17.44 4.84
C VAL A 213 -1.23 18.43 3.93
N GLY A 214 -0.01 18.86 4.28
CA GLY A 214 0.78 19.77 3.44
C GLY A 214 1.12 19.16 2.08
N PHE A 215 1.60 17.92 2.07
CA PHE A 215 1.83 17.15 0.84
C PHE A 215 0.54 16.97 0.05
N GLY A 216 -0.53 16.50 0.69
CA GLY A 216 -1.81 16.25 0.05
C GLY A 216 -2.41 17.52 -0.56
N ALA A 217 -2.33 18.66 0.13
CA ALA A 217 -2.79 19.94 -0.39
C ALA A 217 -2.01 20.37 -1.65
N ALA A 218 -0.68 20.23 -1.64
CA ALA A 218 0.14 20.52 -2.81
C ALA A 218 -0.23 19.61 -4.00
N VAL A 219 -0.39 18.31 -3.75
CA VAL A 219 -0.78 17.32 -4.78
C VAL A 219 -2.19 17.60 -5.31
N VAL A 220 -3.15 17.94 -4.45
CA VAL A 220 -4.51 18.33 -4.87
C VAL A 220 -4.44 19.53 -5.81
N ILE A 221 -3.76 20.61 -5.41
CA ILE A 221 -3.64 21.82 -6.24
C ILE A 221 -3.02 21.48 -7.61
N LEU A 222 -1.91 20.73 -7.61
CA LEU A 222 -1.24 20.32 -8.84
C LEU A 222 -2.16 19.49 -9.74
N MET A 223 -2.86 18.49 -9.20
CA MET A 223 -3.71 17.62 -10.02
C MET A 223 -5.01 18.30 -10.46
N GLN A 224 -5.52 19.30 -9.73
CA GLN A 224 -6.66 20.08 -10.25
C GLN A 224 -6.31 20.77 -11.57
N ILE A 225 -5.07 21.22 -11.73
CA ILE A 225 -4.58 21.90 -12.94
C ILE A 225 -4.08 20.90 -13.99
N PHE A 226 -3.30 19.90 -13.57
CA PHE A 226 -2.52 19.04 -14.48
C PHE A 226 -3.03 17.60 -14.62
N ALA A 227 -4.23 17.26 -14.14
CA ALA A 227 -4.72 15.87 -14.20
C ALA A 227 -4.71 15.26 -15.60
N GLU A 228 -5.23 15.95 -16.62
CA GLU A 228 -5.25 15.45 -18.01
C GLU A 228 -3.83 15.28 -18.60
N PRO A 229 -2.92 16.27 -18.51
CA PRO A 229 -1.52 16.08 -18.90
C PRO A 229 -0.86 14.86 -18.24
N VAL A 230 -1.09 14.64 -16.95
CA VAL A 230 -0.52 13.49 -16.23
C VAL A 230 -1.09 12.17 -16.76
N VAL A 231 -2.40 12.10 -17.03
CA VAL A 231 -3.04 10.90 -17.61
C VAL A 231 -2.56 10.66 -19.04
N SER A 232 -2.33 11.71 -19.82
CA SER A 232 -1.85 11.60 -21.21
C SER A 232 -0.46 10.96 -21.34
N LEU A 233 0.34 10.90 -20.27
CA LEU A 233 1.62 10.18 -20.26
C LEU A 233 1.45 8.66 -20.43
N PHE A 234 0.24 8.13 -20.18
CA PHE A 234 -0.05 6.69 -20.21
C PHE A 234 -0.88 6.25 -21.42
N THR A 235 -1.29 7.18 -22.29
CA THR A 235 -2.12 6.86 -23.45
C THR A 235 -1.88 7.85 -24.60
N ASP A 236 -2.04 7.39 -25.85
CA ASP A 236 -1.85 8.25 -27.01
C ASP A 236 -3.08 9.14 -27.24
N SER A 237 -2.98 10.38 -26.78
CA SER A 237 -4.03 11.41 -26.95
C SER A 237 -4.32 11.80 -28.41
N ALA A 238 -3.46 11.41 -29.37
CA ALA A 238 -3.71 11.67 -30.79
C ALA A 238 -4.81 10.77 -31.38
N GLN A 239 -5.13 9.65 -30.72
CA GLN A 239 -6.21 8.75 -31.11
C GLN A 239 -7.51 9.14 -30.40
N ALA A 240 -8.65 9.00 -31.08
CA ALA A 240 -9.95 9.42 -30.54
C ALA A 240 -10.30 8.72 -29.21
N ASP A 241 -9.98 7.43 -29.09
CA ASP A 241 -10.17 6.67 -27.85
C ASP A 241 -9.23 7.16 -26.74
N GLY A 242 -7.97 7.46 -27.07
CA GLY A 242 -7.00 8.00 -26.12
C GLY A 242 -7.40 9.38 -25.57
N ALA A 243 -7.88 10.28 -26.43
CA ALA A 243 -8.37 11.59 -26.00
C ALA A 243 -9.56 11.48 -25.01
N ARG A 244 -10.47 10.52 -25.25
CA ARG A 244 -11.58 10.24 -24.34
C ARG A 244 -11.11 9.66 -23.01
N VAL A 245 -10.14 8.74 -23.03
CA VAL A 245 -9.50 8.20 -21.82
C VAL A 245 -8.82 9.29 -21.01
N VAL A 246 -8.11 10.24 -21.65
CA VAL A 246 -7.49 11.39 -20.98
C VAL A 246 -8.53 12.25 -20.26
N THR A 247 -9.64 12.56 -20.93
CA THR A 247 -10.71 13.37 -20.36
C THR A 247 -11.34 12.68 -19.14
N LEU A 248 -11.72 11.41 -19.28
CA LEU A 248 -12.34 10.62 -18.22
C LEU A 248 -11.38 10.39 -17.05
N GLY A 249 -10.12 10.07 -17.34
CA GLY A 249 -9.08 9.90 -16.32
C GLY A 249 -8.80 11.20 -15.59
N GLY A 250 -8.78 12.33 -16.30
CA GLY A 250 -8.66 13.66 -15.72
C GLY A 250 -9.78 13.99 -14.75
N GLN A 251 -11.03 13.68 -15.12
CA GLN A 251 -12.20 13.82 -14.25
C GLN A 251 -12.09 12.94 -12.99
N TYR A 252 -11.80 11.65 -13.17
CA TYR A 252 -11.65 10.72 -12.05
C TYR A 252 -10.54 11.15 -11.09
N LEU A 253 -9.36 11.50 -11.62
CA LEU A 253 -8.19 11.93 -10.85
C LEU A 253 -8.47 13.22 -10.05
N ARG A 254 -9.15 14.21 -10.64
CA ARG A 254 -9.54 15.45 -9.92
C ARG A 254 -10.46 15.17 -8.73
N GLY A 255 -11.34 14.17 -8.82
CA GLY A 255 -12.18 13.76 -7.69
C GLY A 255 -11.42 12.96 -6.64
N TYR A 256 -10.55 12.05 -7.09
CA TYR A 256 -9.87 11.10 -6.22
C TYR A 256 -8.63 11.70 -5.51
N VAL A 257 -7.97 12.71 -6.09
CA VAL A 257 -6.75 13.27 -5.51
C VAL A 257 -6.93 13.86 -4.09
N TRP A 258 -8.16 14.30 -3.75
CA TRP A 258 -8.51 14.73 -2.40
C TRP A 258 -8.23 13.66 -1.34
N ASP A 259 -8.28 12.39 -1.73
CA ASP A 259 -7.96 11.28 -0.84
C ASP A 259 -6.52 11.35 -0.32
N CYS A 260 -5.57 11.98 -1.04
CA CYS A 260 -4.19 12.15 -0.52
C CYS A 260 -4.14 12.89 0.83
N ILE A 261 -5.07 13.84 1.05
CA ILE A 261 -5.18 14.55 2.33
C ILE A 261 -5.80 13.64 3.39
N PHE A 262 -6.95 13.04 3.08
CA PHE A 262 -7.71 12.25 4.05
C PHE A 262 -7.00 10.94 4.42
N ALA A 263 -6.48 10.22 3.42
CA ALA A 263 -5.60 9.07 3.59
C ALA A 263 -4.41 9.39 4.47
N GLY A 264 -3.73 10.51 4.21
CA GLY A 264 -2.62 10.98 5.03
C GLY A 264 -2.96 11.11 6.51
N ILE A 265 -4.12 11.69 6.83
CA ILE A 265 -4.60 11.84 8.20
C ILE A 265 -4.95 10.49 8.81
N HIS A 266 -5.83 9.70 8.20
CA HIS A 266 -6.30 8.46 8.83
C HIS A 266 -5.24 7.37 8.88
N PHE A 267 -4.28 7.33 7.93
CA PHE A 267 -3.10 6.46 8.01
C PHE A 267 -2.17 6.85 9.16
N SER A 268 -2.00 8.14 9.43
CA SER A 268 -1.27 8.60 10.62
C SER A 268 -1.95 8.14 11.90
N PHE A 269 -3.29 8.23 11.99
CA PHE A 269 -4.06 7.70 13.12
C PHE A 269 -3.98 6.17 13.24
N SER A 270 -4.07 5.44 12.12
CA SER A 270 -3.85 3.99 12.09
C SER A 270 -2.50 3.61 12.68
N GLY A 271 -1.43 4.32 12.29
CA GLY A 271 -0.10 4.14 12.88
C GLY A 271 -0.10 4.37 14.39
N TYR A 272 -0.76 5.44 14.84
CA TYR A 272 -0.87 5.74 16.28
C TYR A 272 -1.67 4.69 17.06
N PHE A 273 -2.75 4.17 16.49
CA PHE A 273 -3.53 3.09 17.12
C PHE A 273 -2.72 1.79 17.20
N CYS A 274 -1.91 1.48 16.18
CA CYS A 274 -0.99 0.36 16.20
C CYS A 274 0.08 0.53 17.29
N ALA A 275 0.66 1.73 17.43
CA ALA A 275 1.59 2.07 18.50
C ALA A 275 0.98 1.89 19.90
N CYS A 276 -0.31 2.19 20.05
CA CYS A 276 -1.06 1.98 21.30
C CYS A 276 -1.48 0.51 21.54
N GLY A 277 -1.20 -0.42 20.62
CA GLY A 277 -1.67 -1.81 20.68
C GLY A 277 -3.16 -2.01 20.35
N ASN A 278 -3.83 -0.98 19.82
CA ASN A 278 -5.25 -0.96 19.47
C ASN A 278 -5.47 -1.02 17.94
N SER A 279 -4.76 -1.91 17.24
CA SER A 279 -4.88 -2.05 15.77
C SER A 279 -6.29 -2.43 15.30
N GLY A 280 -7.13 -2.97 16.19
CA GLY A 280 -8.56 -3.19 15.92
C GLY A 280 -9.32 -1.90 15.58
N LEU A 281 -8.94 -0.75 16.15
CA LEU A 281 -9.49 0.55 15.74
C LEU A 281 -9.07 0.91 14.32
N SER A 282 -7.81 0.65 13.95
CA SER A 282 -7.32 0.82 12.57
C SER A 282 -8.19 0.03 11.61
N PHE A 283 -8.36 -1.27 11.90
CA PHE A 283 -9.19 -2.17 11.11
C PHE A 283 -10.62 -1.63 10.96
N LEU A 284 -11.28 -1.32 12.08
CA LEU A 284 -12.68 -0.90 12.10
C LEU A 284 -12.95 0.31 11.22
N HIS A 285 -12.17 1.39 11.35
CA HIS A 285 -12.47 2.62 10.62
C HIS A 285 -12.32 2.45 9.10
N ASN A 286 -11.29 1.73 8.63
CA ASN A 286 -11.11 1.49 7.20
C ASN A 286 -12.20 0.56 6.65
N ILE A 287 -12.59 -0.49 7.38
CA ILE A 287 -13.63 -1.41 6.90
C ILE A 287 -14.98 -0.69 6.82
N LEU A 288 -15.32 0.13 7.82
CA LEU A 288 -16.53 0.94 7.78
C LEU A 288 -16.50 1.93 6.61
N ALA A 289 -15.36 2.60 6.37
CA ALA A 289 -15.20 3.48 5.21
C ALA A 289 -15.39 2.75 3.87
N ILE A 290 -14.81 1.56 3.74
CA ILE A 290 -14.92 0.74 2.51
C ILE A 290 -16.36 0.29 2.27
N VAL A 291 -16.98 -0.32 3.28
CA VAL A 291 -18.27 -0.99 3.17
C VAL A 291 -19.43 -0.01 3.13
N LEU A 292 -19.36 1.11 3.85
CA LEU A 292 -20.49 2.05 3.96
C LEU A 292 -20.44 3.16 2.93
N VAL A 293 -19.25 3.62 2.52
CA VAL A 293 -19.11 4.83 1.71
C VAL A 293 -18.39 4.56 0.40
N ARG A 294 -17.17 4.01 0.44
CA ARG A 294 -16.33 3.92 -0.76
C ARG A 294 -16.94 3.04 -1.84
N VAL A 295 -17.18 1.76 -1.55
CA VAL A 295 -17.70 0.81 -2.56
C VAL A 295 -19.15 1.15 -2.95
N PRO A 296 -20.09 1.37 -2.02
CA PRO A 296 -21.45 1.77 -2.40
C PRO A 296 -21.50 3.12 -3.11
N GLY A 297 -20.71 4.10 -2.67
CA GLY A 297 -20.65 5.42 -3.27
C GLY A 297 -20.12 5.37 -4.70
N VAL A 298 -19.05 4.61 -4.94
CA VAL A 298 -18.52 4.35 -6.29
C VAL A 298 -19.58 3.66 -7.16
N TYR A 299 -20.27 2.65 -6.64
CA TYR A 299 -21.34 1.97 -7.38
C TYR A 299 -22.50 2.91 -7.71
N LEU A 300 -23.02 3.66 -6.74
CA LEU A 300 -24.13 4.59 -6.94
C LEU A 300 -23.76 5.71 -7.92
N THR A 301 -22.60 6.33 -7.73
CA THR A 301 -22.11 7.38 -8.65
C THR A 301 -21.85 6.85 -10.05
N SER A 302 -21.44 5.58 -10.19
CA SER A 302 -21.29 4.94 -11.50
C SER A 302 -22.62 4.80 -12.26
N GLN A 303 -23.73 4.59 -11.55
CA GLN A 303 -25.07 4.45 -12.13
C GLN A 303 -25.73 5.81 -12.36
N LEU A 304 -25.60 6.74 -11.42
CA LEU A 304 -26.24 8.05 -11.47
C LEU A 304 -25.55 9.03 -12.44
N PHE A 305 -24.25 8.86 -12.67
CA PHE A 305 -23.46 9.74 -13.53
C PHE A 305 -22.70 8.93 -14.61
N PRO A 306 -23.42 8.36 -15.61
CA PRO A 306 -22.82 7.51 -16.64
C PRO A 306 -21.87 8.26 -17.59
N ASP A 307 -21.99 9.59 -17.69
CA ASP A 307 -21.19 10.39 -18.64
C ASP A 307 -19.87 10.92 -18.05
N THR A 308 -19.65 10.78 -16.74
CA THR A 308 -18.46 11.31 -16.07
C THR A 308 -17.93 10.36 -14.98
N LEU A 309 -16.62 10.40 -14.75
CA LEU A 309 -15.97 9.68 -13.65
C LEU A 309 -15.65 10.56 -12.43
N LEU A 310 -15.87 11.88 -12.49
CA LEU A 310 -15.55 12.78 -11.38
C LEU A 310 -16.27 12.39 -10.06
N PRO A 311 -17.59 12.10 -10.06
CA PRO A 311 -18.30 11.71 -8.84
C PRO A 311 -17.79 10.37 -8.28
N MET A 312 -17.35 9.47 -9.16
CA MET A 312 -16.77 8.18 -8.76
C MET A 312 -15.45 8.40 -8.01
N GLY A 313 -14.59 9.31 -8.47
CA GLY A 313 -13.36 9.67 -7.76
C GLY A 313 -13.64 10.35 -6.41
N LEU A 314 -14.64 11.24 -6.35
CA LEU A 314 -15.05 11.88 -5.11
C LEU A 314 -15.59 10.88 -4.08
N ALA A 315 -16.34 9.86 -4.52
CA ALA A 315 -16.84 8.80 -3.64
C ALA A 315 -15.70 8.02 -2.96
N THR A 316 -14.55 7.86 -3.62
CA THR A 316 -13.39 7.22 -3.02
C THR A 316 -12.77 8.09 -1.91
N SER A 317 -12.68 9.39 -2.15
CA SER A 317 -12.20 10.40 -1.19
C SER A 317 -13.13 10.56 0.03
N THR A 318 -14.45 10.50 -0.16
CA THR A 318 -15.41 10.60 0.95
C THR A 318 -15.35 9.39 1.88
N GLY A 319 -14.98 8.21 1.36
CA GLY A 319 -14.69 7.04 2.19
C GLY A 319 -13.60 7.33 3.23
N SER A 320 -12.47 7.89 2.79
CA SER A 320 -11.39 8.28 3.70
C SER A 320 -11.76 9.42 4.63
N LEU A 321 -12.62 10.35 4.19
CA LEU A 321 -13.16 11.38 5.08
C LEU A 321 -13.95 10.75 6.24
N LEU A 322 -14.77 9.73 5.97
CA LEU A 322 -15.44 8.97 7.03
C LEU A 322 -14.42 8.32 7.98
N SER A 323 -13.36 7.71 7.45
CA SER A 323 -12.26 7.18 8.27
C SER A 323 -11.64 8.25 9.16
N VAL A 324 -11.38 9.46 8.65
CA VAL A 324 -10.86 10.59 9.45
C VAL A 324 -11.81 10.94 10.59
N ILE A 325 -13.12 11.02 10.33
CA ILE A 325 -14.13 11.34 11.36
C ILE A 325 -14.11 10.26 12.46
N ILE A 326 -14.10 8.98 12.10
CA ILE A 326 -14.04 7.86 13.05
C ILE A 326 -12.74 7.91 13.85
N CYS A 327 -11.60 8.16 13.20
CA CYS A 327 -10.30 8.30 13.85
C CYS A 327 -10.27 9.43 14.87
N LEU A 328 -10.79 10.61 14.53
CA LEU A 328 -10.85 11.76 15.43
C LEU A 328 -11.76 11.50 16.63
N ALA A 329 -12.92 10.88 16.41
CA ALA A 329 -13.82 10.48 17.48
C ALA A 329 -13.16 9.46 18.43
N ALA A 330 -12.55 8.40 17.88
CA ALA A 330 -11.85 7.39 18.65
C ALA A 330 -10.67 7.99 19.45
N TYR A 331 -9.88 8.86 18.82
CA TYR A 331 -8.79 9.57 19.48
C TYR A 331 -9.30 10.45 20.63
N GLY A 332 -10.36 11.23 20.42
CA GLY A 332 -10.98 12.06 21.45
C GLY A 332 -11.45 11.25 22.67
N ILE A 333 -12.09 10.10 22.44
CA ILE A 333 -12.53 9.18 23.50
C ILE A 333 -11.32 8.62 24.26
N MET A 334 -10.27 8.21 23.54
CA MET A 334 -9.03 7.70 24.17
C MET A 334 -8.37 8.76 25.03
N THR A 335 -8.21 9.99 24.54
CA THR A 335 -7.56 11.07 25.30
C THR A 335 -8.33 11.45 26.55
N ARG A 336 -9.67 11.45 26.51
CA ARG A 336 -10.52 11.74 27.68
C ARG A 336 -10.40 10.68 28.76
N ARG A 337 -10.30 9.40 28.39
CA ARG A 337 -10.13 8.28 29.33
C ARG A 337 -8.74 8.23 29.98
N SER A 338 -7.71 8.77 29.33
CA SER A 338 -6.35 8.82 29.90
C SER A 338 -6.12 10.02 30.83
N SER A 339 -7.01 11.02 30.80
CA SER A 339 -6.99 12.20 31.67
C SER A 339 -7.86 12.07 32.94
N VAL A 340 -8.55 10.93 33.08
CA VAL A 340 -9.30 10.52 34.29
C VAL A 340 -8.53 9.41 34.96
#